data_AF-A0A251XN98-F1
#
_entry.id   AF-A0A251XN98-F1
#
_cell.length_a   1.000
_cell.length_b   1.000
_cell.length_c   1.000
_cell.angle_alpha   90.00
_cell.angle_beta   90.00
_cell.angle_gamma   90.00
#
_symmetry.space_group_name_H-M   'P 1'
#
loop_
_entity.id
_entity.type
_entity.pdbx_description
1 polymer ?
#
loop_
_entity_poly.entity_id
_entity_poly.type
_entity_poly.pdbx_seq_one_letter_code
_entity_poly.pdbx_strand_id
1 'polypeptide(L)'
;MSMALVDRALRADELGERVTAPAQDEEFVISHCDNVQATGFVEHLKLPHYVDFQAELVLVRRLAREWRERQEAPEASSDAPAGAGARA
;
A
#
# COMPACT_ATOMS: atom_id res chain seq x y z
N MET A 1 -28.13 4.55 -22.00
CA MET A 1 -27.00 3.85 -22.63
C MET A 1 -26.10 3.20 -21.59
N SER A 2 -25.61 3.92 -20.58
CA SER A 2 -24.66 3.37 -19.59
C SER A 2 -25.13 2.10 -18.86
N MET A 3 -26.37 2.08 -18.33
CA MET A 3 -26.88 0.89 -17.63
C MET A 3 -26.93 -0.35 -18.52
N ALA A 4 -27.33 -0.20 -19.79
CA ALA A 4 -27.38 -1.33 -20.73
C ALA A 4 -25.99 -1.86 -21.12
N LEU A 5 -24.99 -0.97 -21.17
CA LEU A 5 -23.60 -1.37 -21.44
C LEU A 5 -23.00 -2.12 -20.24
N VAL A 6 -23.26 -1.65 -19.02
CA VAL A 6 -22.81 -2.31 -17.79
C VAL A 6 -23.53 -3.64 -17.58
N ASP A 7 -24.85 -3.70 -17.82
CA ASP A 7 -25.61 -4.95 -17.80
C ASP A 7 -24.99 -6.02 -18.72
N ARG A 8 -24.69 -5.67 -19.97
CA ARG A 8 -24.00 -6.58 -20.89
C ARG A 8 -22.59 -6.97 -20.41
N ALA A 9 -21.84 -6.04 -19.82
CA ALA A 9 -20.49 -6.30 -19.36
C ALA A 9 -20.46 -7.28 -18.15
N LEU A 10 -21.42 -7.16 -17.23
CA LEU A 10 -21.55 -8.03 -16.05
C LEU A 10 -21.96 -9.47 -16.38
N ARG A 11 -22.45 -9.71 -17.60
CA ARG A 11 -22.80 -11.06 -18.08
C ARG A 11 -21.61 -11.83 -18.68
N ALA A 12 -20.38 -11.39 -18.41
CA ALA A 12 -19.16 -12.03 -18.95
C ALA A 12 -19.11 -13.53 -18.63
N ASP A 13 -19.39 -13.93 -17.39
CA ASP A 13 -19.39 -15.33 -16.95
C ASP A 13 -20.48 -16.17 -17.65
N GLU A 14 -21.70 -15.61 -17.80
CA GLU A 14 -22.80 -16.27 -18.52
C GLU A 14 -22.47 -16.53 -20.00
N LEU A 15 -21.64 -15.66 -20.58
CA LEU A 15 -21.25 -15.70 -21.98
C LEU A 15 -19.91 -16.41 -22.22
N GLY A 16 -19.26 -16.92 -21.16
CA GLY A 16 -17.96 -17.56 -21.23
C GLY A 16 -16.82 -16.61 -21.63
N GLU A 17 -16.98 -15.31 -21.35
CA GLU A 17 -15.99 -14.29 -21.63
C GLU A 17 -15.00 -14.18 -20.47
N ARG A 18 -13.73 -13.92 -20.79
CA ARG A 18 -12.74 -13.61 -19.76
C ARG A 18 -12.97 -12.19 -19.26
N VAL A 19 -12.95 -11.99 -17.94
CA VAL A 19 -12.89 -10.67 -17.31
C VAL A 19 -11.55 -10.01 -17.68
N THR A 20 -11.61 -8.92 -18.44
CA THR A 20 -10.44 -8.18 -18.92
C THR A 20 -10.47 -6.69 -18.57
N ALA A 21 -11.63 -6.18 -18.15
CA ALA A 21 -11.83 -4.80 -17.79
C ALA A 21 -12.70 -4.68 -16.52
N PRO A 22 -12.55 -3.59 -15.74
CA PRO A 22 -13.30 -3.42 -14.49
C PRO A 22 -14.82 -3.43 -14.66
N ALA A 23 -15.34 -3.03 -15.83
CA ALA A 23 -16.77 -3.05 -16.09
C ALA A 23 -17.37 -4.47 -16.16
N GLN A 24 -16.54 -5.51 -16.31
CA GLN A 24 -16.95 -6.92 -16.32
C GLN A 24 -16.82 -7.58 -14.95
N ASP A 25 -16.20 -6.90 -13.98
CA ASP A 25 -16.00 -7.41 -12.63
C ASP A 25 -17.18 -6.97 -11.75
N GLU A 26 -18.04 -7.92 -11.39
CA GLU A 26 -19.26 -7.68 -10.63
C GLU A 26 -18.99 -7.08 -9.25
N GLU A 27 -18.01 -7.62 -8.52
CA GLU A 27 -17.68 -7.12 -7.18
C GLU A 27 -17.17 -5.68 -7.26
N PHE A 28 -16.30 -5.39 -8.22
CA PHE A 28 -15.78 -4.04 -8.41
C PHE A 28 -16.89 -3.04 -8.75
N VAL A 29 -17.77 -3.38 -9.69
CA VAL A 29 -18.84 -2.48 -10.14
C VAL A 29 -19.87 -2.24 -9.03
N ILE A 30 -20.42 -3.31 -8.46
CA ILE A 30 -21.54 -3.22 -7.50
C ILE A 30 -21.10 -2.58 -6.18
N SER A 31 -19.86 -2.81 -5.75
CA SER A 31 -19.34 -2.23 -4.50
C SER A 31 -19.08 -0.71 -4.58
N HIS A 32 -19.05 -0.12 -5.79
CA HIS A 32 -18.67 1.29 -5.98
C HIS A 32 -19.68 2.12 -6.79
N CYS A 33 -20.81 1.55 -7.24
CA CYS A 33 -21.75 2.26 -8.10
C CYS A 33 -22.71 3.21 -7.35
N ASP A 34 -22.95 2.99 -6.05
CA ASP A 34 -23.84 3.83 -5.26
C ASP A 34 -23.12 5.08 -4.74
N ASN A 35 -23.44 6.22 -5.35
CA ASN A 35 -22.88 7.52 -4.97
C ASN A 35 -23.27 7.97 -3.56
N VAL A 36 -24.40 7.53 -3.00
CA VAL A 36 -24.77 7.87 -1.62
C VAL A 36 -23.75 7.26 -0.66
N GLN A 37 -23.43 5.98 -0.84
CA GLN A 37 -22.42 5.28 -0.07
C GLN A 37 -21.01 5.83 -0.36
N ALA A 38 -20.63 5.94 -1.63
CA ALA A 38 -19.29 6.38 -2.03
C ALA A 38 -18.99 7.82 -1.57
N THR A 39 -19.95 8.73 -1.72
CA THR A 39 -19.79 10.12 -1.25
C THR A 39 -19.73 10.16 0.27
N GLY A 40 -20.58 9.41 0.98
CA GLY A 40 -20.52 9.30 2.43
C GLY A 40 -19.15 8.82 2.92
N PHE A 41 -18.56 7.84 2.24
CA PHE A 41 -17.20 7.40 2.51
C PHE A 41 -16.19 8.50 2.20
N VAL A 42 -16.17 9.14 1.04
CA VAL A 42 -15.17 10.19 0.78
C VAL A 42 -15.28 11.35 1.78
N GLU A 43 -16.49 11.74 2.13
CA GLU A 43 -16.77 12.81 3.09
C GLU A 43 -16.39 12.45 4.53
N HIS A 44 -16.38 11.16 4.90
CA HIS A 44 -15.99 10.77 6.26
C HIS A 44 -14.58 11.24 6.59
N LEU A 45 -13.68 11.37 5.61
CA LEU A 45 -12.29 11.85 5.79
C LEU A 45 -12.19 13.25 6.42
N LYS A 46 -13.24 14.06 6.32
CA LYS A 46 -13.30 15.39 6.95
C LYS A 46 -13.51 15.32 8.46
N LEU A 47 -14.00 14.20 8.97
CA LEU A 47 -14.15 13.99 10.39
C LEU A 47 -12.78 13.90 11.07
N PRO A 48 -12.70 14.05 12.40
CA PRO A 48 -11.43 14.00 13.10
C PRO A 48 -10.81 12.59 13.09
N HIS A 49 -9.65 12.41 12.44
CA HIS A 49 -8.85 11.17 12.43
C HIS A 49 -7.55 11.31 13.23
N TYR A 50 -7.50 12.21 14.21
CA TYR A 50 -6.25 12.51 14.92
C TYR A 50 -5.72 11.31 15.72
N VAL A 51 -6.58 10.40 16.21
CA VAL A 51 -6.12 9.22 16.97
C VAL A 51 -5.35 8.27 16.05
N ASP A 52 -5.94 7.87 14.94
CA ASP A 52 -5.30 6.98 13.95
C ASP A 52 -4.06 7.64 13.35
N PHE A 53 -4.14 8.93 13.01
CA PHE A 53 -3.00 9.68 12.49
C PHE A 53 -1.84 9.74 13.49
N GLN A 54 -2.11 9.91 14.79
CA GLN A 54 -1.05 9.88 15.81
C GLN A 54 -0.43 8.48 15.94
N ALA A 55 -1.23 7.41 15.84
CA ALA A 55 -0.71 6.03 15.87
C ALA A 55 0.26 5.78 14.69
N GLU A 56 -0.11 6.18 13.48
CA GLU A 56 0.74 6.09 12.28
C GLU A 56 1.99 6.96 12.39
N LEU A 57 1.88 8.19 12.93
CA LEU A 57 3.05 9.05 13.16
C LEU A 57 4.05 8.42 14.13
N VAL A 58 3.59 7.75 15.17
CA VAL A 58 4.47 7.03 16.12
C VAL A 58 5.23 5.92 15.39
N LEU A 59 4.54 5.14 14.55
CA LEU A 59 5.16 4.08 13.75
C LEU A 59 6.23 4.64 12.79
N VAL A 60 5.87 5.65 11.99
CA VAL A 60 6.80 6.26 11.01
C VAL A 60 8.03 6.84 11.70
N ARG A 61 7.86 7.55 12.83
CA ARG A 61 8.98 8.13 13.58
C ARG A 61 9.91 7.07 14.15
N ARG A 62 9.36 5.94 14.62
CA ARG A 62 10.15 4.81 15.09
C ARG A 62 10.98 4.21 13.96
N LEU A 63 10.36 3.90 12.82
CA LEU A 63 11.05 3.36 11.64
C LEU A 63 12.17 4.30 11.16
N ALA A 64 11.90 5.61 11.15
CA ALA A 64 12.89 6.61 10.75
C ALA A 64 14.07 6.73 11.72
N ARG A 65 13.87 6.41 13.02
CA ARG A 65 14.96 6.36 14.01
C ARG A 65 15.80 5.09 13.82
N GLU A 66 15.14 3.92 13.73
CA GLU A 66 15.82 2.63 13.53
C GLU A 66 16.65 2.62 12.24
N TRP A 67 16.15 3.26 11.17
CA TRP A 67 16.90 3.41 9.93
C TRP A 67 18.17 4.25 10.09
N ARG A 68 18.10 5.37 10.84
CA ARG A 68 19.26 6.22 11.12
C ARG A 68 20.30 5.52 11.98
N GLU A 69 19.87 4.82 13.03
CA GLU A 69 20.77 4.05 13.91
C GLU A 69 21.54 2.97 13.14
N ARG A 70 20.91 2.33 12.14
CA ARG A 70 21.59 1.38 11.25
C ARG A 70 22.59 2.02 10.29
N GLN A 71 22.31 3.25 9.85
CA GLN A 71 23.22 4.02 8.97
C GLN A 71 24.43 4.54 9.75
N GLU A 72 24.24 4.87 11.03
CA GLU A 72 25.27 5.41 11.92
C GLU A 72 26.08 4.33 12.65
N ALA A 73 25.67 3.06 12.60
CA ALA A 73 26.44 1.95 13.12
C ALA A 73 27.76 1.83 12.33
N PRO A 74 28.92 2.13 12.95
CA PRO A 74 30.20 2.02 12.25
C PRO A 74 30.43 0.56 11.87
N GLU A 75 31.01 0.33 10.68
CA GLU A 75 31.53 -0.97 10.26
C GLU A 75 32.52 -1.49 11.32
N ALA A 76 32.01 -2.24 12.29
CA ALA A 76 32.84 -2.98 13.22
C ALA A 76 33.46 -4.15 12.46
N SER A 77 34.79 -4.14 12.38
CA SER A 77 35.71 -5.16 11.87
C SER A 77 36.16 -5.07 10.40
N SER A 78 37.18 -4.24 10.18
CA SER A 78 38.39 -4.74 9.51
C SER A 78 39.62 -3.99 10.01
N ASP A 79 40.05 -4.30 11.22
CA ASP A 79 41.46 -4.09 11.58
C ASP A 79 41.92 -5.30 12.40
N ALA A 80 42.19 -6.40 11.69
CA ALA A 80 42.96 -7.49 12.23
C ALA A 80 44.45 -7.11 12.11
N PRO A 81 45.28 -7.28 13.16
CA PRO A 81 46.68 -6.90 13.06
C PRO A 81 47.37 -7.83 12.05
N ALA A 82 47.72 -7.30 10.89
CA ALA A 82 48.58 -7.98 9.94
C ALA A 82 49.92 -8.29 10.61
N GLY A 83 50.29 -9.57 10.60
CA GLY A 83 51.43 -10.10 11.34
C GLY A 83 52.73 -9.35 11.09
N ALA A 84 53.42 -9.03 12.18
CA ALA A 84 54.82 -8.67 12.17
C ALA A 84 55.65 -9.89 11.74
N GLY A 85 55.93 -9.99 10.45
CA GLY A 85 56.72 -11.06 9.85
C GLY A 85 57.53 -10.54 8.67
N ALA A 86 58.50 -9.67 8.93
CA ALA A 86 59.63 -9.43 8.04
C ALA A 86 60.69 -8.58 8.73
N ARG A 87 61.79 -9.20 9.17
CA ARG A 87 63.17 -8.70 8.98
C ARG A 87 64.22 -9.64 9.58
N ALA A 88 65.28 -9.82 8.79
CA ALA A 88 66.55 -10.51 8.99
C ALA A 88 66.54 -12.03 8.76
#